data_AF-A0A2I0W5F6-F1
#
_entry.id   AF-A0A2I0W5F6-F1
#
_cell.length_a   1.000
_cell.length_b   1.000
_cell.length_c   1.000
_cell.angle_alpha   90.00
_cell.angle_beta   90.00
_cell.angle_gamma   90.00
#
_symmetry.space_group_name_H-M   'P 1'
#
loop_
_entity.id
_entity.type
_entity.pdbx_description
1 polymer ?
#
loop_
_entity_poly.entity_id
_entity_poly.type
_entity_poly.pdbx_seq_one_letter_code
_entity_poly.pdbx_strand_id
1 'polypeptide(L)'
;MAVNRRTGVAPVLDIEKILQEAQHRWLRPTEICEILRNYHKFCIAPEPPNKPTSGSLFLFDRKVLRYFRRDGHNWRKKKDGKTVKEAHEKLKAGSIDVLHCYYAHGEDKEGFQRRSYWMLEGALMHIVLVHYREVKGSKASFIQQKKDAEAVRNSEFDSPASSNSSANPSHVPSQFSGYGSRNGTQQSEYEDADSLYLKRSSIHQIIARQVPDTTLSLRCSGMGLG
;
A
#
# COMPACT_ATOMS: atom_id res chain seq x y z
N MET A 1 23.44 46.42 -12.97
CA MET A 1 23.37 45.10 -12.30
C MET A 1 22.13 45.08 -11.42
N ALA A 2 21.16 44.20 -11.68
CA ALA A 2 20.02 44.00 -10.78
C ALA A 2 19.78 42.50 -10.63
N VAL A 3 20.30 41.95 -9.53
CA VAL A 3 20.12 40.55 -9.14
C VAL A 3 18.77 40.45 -8.44
N ASN A 4 17.72 40.12 -9.21
CA ASN A 4 16.42 39.81 -8.65
C ASN A 4 16.40 38.33 -8.23
N ARG A 5 16.97 38.02 -7.05
CA ARG A 5 16.81 36.70 -6.42
C ARG A 5 15.36 36.58 -5.95
N ARG A 6 14.49 36.06 -6.82
CA ARG A 6 13.21 35.49 -6.40
C ARG A 6 13.52 34.28 -5.53
N THR A 7 13.45 34.44 -4.22
CA THR A 7 13.36 33.33 -3.27
C THR A 7 12.05 32.60 -3.55
N GLY A 8 12.12 31.57 -4.39
CA GLY A 8 10.99 30.71 -4.68
C GLY A 8 10.64 29.89 -3.44
N VAL A 9 9.68 30.37 -2.64
CA VAL A 9 9.00 29.53 -1.66
C VAL A 9 8.31 28.43 -2.46
N ALA A 10 8.79 27.19 -2.32
CA ALA A 10 8.14 26.04 -2.93
C ALA A 10 6.66 26.04 -2.48
N PRO A 11 5.69 25.79 -3.38
CA PRO A 11 4.28 25.75 -3.00
C PRO A 11 4.14 24.76 -1.85
N VAL A 12 3.59 25.22 -0.72
CA VAL A 12 3.27 24.32 0.40
C VAL A 12 2.26 23.31 -0.16
N LEU A 13 2.69 22.06 -0.28
CA LEU A 13 1.81 21.00 -0.78
C LEU A 13 0.88 20.60 0.35
N ASP A 14 -0.42 20.71 0.11
CA ASP A 14 -1.43 20.31 1.07
C ASP A 14 -1.47 18.78 1.20
N ILE A 15 -1.16 18.27 2.39
CA ILE A 15 -1.11 16.84 2.70
C ILE A 15 -2.45 16.16 2.40
N GLU A 16 -3.58 16.82 2.71
CA GLU A 16 -4.90 16.23 2.48
C GLU A 16 -5.14 16.02 0.99
N LYS A 17 -4.80 17.01 0.18
CA LYS A 17 -4.85 16.91 -1.28
C LYS A 17 -3.91 15.82 -1.81
N ILE A 18 -2.70 15.69 -1.28
CA ILE A 18 -1.78 14.60 -1.66
C ILE A 18 -2.44 13.23 -1.41
N LEU A 19 -3.06 13.03 -0.25
CA LEU A 19 -3.71 11.76 0.09
C LEU A 19 -4.92 11.46 -0.82
N GLN A 20 -5.70 12.47 -1.20
CA GLN A 20 -6.77 12.32 -2.18
C GLN A 20 -6.22 11.89 -3.56
N GLU A 21 -5.16 12.55 -4.03
CA GLU A 21 -4.51 12.23 -5.31
C GLU A 21 -3.93 10.81 -5.33
N ALA A 22 -3.44 10.32 -4.19
CA ALA A 22 -2.88 8.96 -4.06
C ALA A 22 -3.91 7.86 -4.40
N GLN A 23 -5.20 8.13 -4.22
CA GLN A 23 -6.26 7.18 -4.61
C GLN A 23 -6.32 7.00 -6.14
N HIS A 24 -6.07 8.06 -6.90
CA HIS A 24 -6.35 8.11 -8.33
C HIS A 24 -5.10 8.07 -9.23
N ARG A 25 -3.91 8.35 -8.70
CA ARG A 25 -2.64 8.23 -9.44
C ARG A 25 -1.45 7.89 -8.53
N TRP A 26 -0.33 7.55 -9.16
CA TRP A 26 0.94 7.50 -8.45
C TRP A 26 1.34 8.90 -7.99
N LEU A 27 1.87 9.00 -6.77
CA LEU A 27 2.40 10.23 -6.22
C LEU A 27 3.70 10.64 -6.93
N ARG A 28 3.89 11.94 -7.08
CA ARG A 28 5.12 12.55 -7.61
C ARG A 28 6.21 12.50 -6.53
N PRO A 29 7.50 12.49 -6.90
CA PRO A 29 8.59 12.47 -5.92
C PRO A 29 8.52 13.58 -4.88
N THR A 30 8.10 14.80 -5.25
CA THR A 30 7.94 15.92 -4.31
C THR A 30 6.85 15.67 -3.28
N GLU A 31 5.73 15.05 -3.68
CA GLU A 31 4.61 14.70 -2.79
C GLU A 31 5.01 13.58 -1.82
N ILE A 32 5.74 12.58 -2.30
CA ILE A 32 6.28 11.48 -1.47
C ILE A 32 7.26 12.04 -0.42
N CYS A 33 8.17 12.92 -0.84
CA CYS A 33 9.08 13.60 0.07
C CYS A 33 8.33 14.42 1.14
N GLU A 34 7.23 15.07 0.77
CA GLU A 34 6.41 15.82 1.72
C GLU A 34 5.82 14.91 2.79
N ILE A 35 5.25 13.76 2.41
CA ILE A 35 4.75 12.77 3.36
C ILE A 35 5.87 12.26 4.29
N LEU A 36 7.01 11.85 3.71
CA LEU A 36 8.12 11.27 4.48
C LEU A 36 8.74 12.26 5.48
N ARG A 37 8.87 13.54 5.13
CA ARG A 37 9.38 14.57 6.06
C ARG A 37 8.39 14.90 7.16
N ASN A 38 7.10 14.75 6.89
CA ASN A 38 6.03 14.98 7.83
C ASN A 38 5.50 13.68 8.47
N TYR A 39 6.30 12.60 8.48
CA TYR A 39 5.85 11.26 8.92
C TYR A 39 5.21 11.26 10.33
N HIS A 40 5.67 12.13 11.22
CA HIS A 40 5.17 12.32 12.59
C HIS A 40 3.69 12.75 12.65
N LYS A 41 3.14 13.28 11.55
CA LYS A 41 1.71 13.63 11.43
C LYS A 41 0.83 12.41 11.15
N PHE A 42 1.43 11.28 10.80
CA PHE A 42 0.73 10.06 10.39
C PHE A 42 0.96 8.92 11.40
N CYS A 43 0.11 7.89 11.33
CA CYS A 43 0.38 6.63 12.01
C CYS A 43 1.49 5.86 11.30
N ILE A 44 2.44 5.36 12.07
CA ILE A 44 3.34 4.28 11.61
C ILE A 44 2.62 2.96 11.87
N ALA A 45 2.38 2.20 10.81
CA ALA A 45 1.70 0.92 10.90
C ALA A 45 2.59 -0.08 11.69
N PRO A 46 2.05 -0.68 12.77
CA PRO A 46 2.83 -1.59 13.62
C PRO A 46 3.01 -2.97 13.00
N GLU A 47 2.19 -3.33 12.01
CA GLU A 47 2.19 -4.61 11.33
C GLU A 47 1.92 -4.47 9.82
N PRO A 48 2.29 -5.46 8.98
CA PRO A 48 1.99 -5.43 7.56
C PRO A 48 0.48 -5.54 7.30
N PRO A 49 -0.10 -4.76 6.37
CA PRO A 49 -1.52 -4.85 6.04
C PRO A 49 -1.84 -6.18 5.34
N ASN A 50 -3.04 -6.71 5.52
CA ASN A 50 -3.48 -7.92 4.82
C ASN A 50 -4.28 -7.58 3.56
N LYS A 51 -3.73 -7.89 2.39
CA LYS A 51 -4.32 -7.65 1.06
C LYS A 51 -4.90 -6.23 0.90
N PRO A 52 -4.09 -5.17 1.13
CA PRO A 52 -4.54 -3.79 1.02
C PRO A 52 -5.12 -3.49 -0.38
N THR A 53 -6.14 -2.64 -0.42
CA THR A 53 -6.85 -2.29 -1.66
C THR A 53 -6.08 -1.25 -2.49
N SER A 54 -6.47 -1.09 -3.75
CA SER A 54 -5.96 -0.01 -4.62
C SER A 54 -6.21 1.36 -4.01
N GLY A 55 -5.25 2.28 -4.16
CA GLY A 55 -5.31 3.64 -3.62
C GLY A 55 -4.77 3.77 -2.19
N SER A 56 -4.39 2.66 -1.55
CA SER A 56 -3.98 2.67 -0.15
C SER A 56 -2.52 3.05 0.08
N LEU A 57 -2.27 3.71 1.22
CA LEU A 57 -0.96 4.19 1.65
C LEU A 57 -0.65 3.71 3.08
N PHE A 58 0.58 3.28 3.33
CA PHE A 58 1.04 2.89 4.66
C PHE A 58 2.44 3.44 4.92
N LEU A 59 2.69 3.91 6.14
CA LEU A 59 4.02 4.26 6.60
C LEU A 59 4.54 3.21 7.57
N PHE A 60 5.79 2.82 7.42
CA PHE A 60 6.46 1.86 8.30
C PHE A 60 7.80 2.42 8.76
N ASP A 61 8.19 2.09 9.99
CA ASP A 61 9.59 2.11 10.39
C ASP A 61 10.21 0.74 10.10
N ARG A 62 11.08 0.67 9.09
CA ARG A 62 11.71 -0.60 8.68
C ARG A 62 12.76 -1.12 9.66
N LYS A 63 13.21 -0.30 10.63
CA LYS A 63 14.06 -0.77 11.73
C LYS A 63 13.24 -1.60 12.72
N VAL A 64 11.97 -1.23 12.93
CA VAL A 64 11.04 -1.92 13.82
C VAL A 64 10.36 -3.08 13.08
N LEU A 65 9.82 -2.84 11.88
CA LEU A 65 9.08 -3.82 11.09
C LEU A 65 9.83 -4.17 9.79
N ARG A 66 10.85 -5.03 9.89
CA ARG A 66 11.66 -5.46 8.73
C ARG A 66 10.85 -6.12 7.63
N TYR A 67 9.78 -6.84 7.98
CA TYR A 67 8.96 -7.65 7.06
C TYR A 67 7.65 -6.98 6.65
N PHE A 68 7.61 -5.64 6.58
CA PHE A 68 6.44 -4.84 6.17
C PHE A 68 5.83 -5.22 4.80
N ARG A 69 6.57 -5.98 3.99
CA ARG A 69 6.14 -6.46 2.66
C ARG A 69 5.34 -7.75 2.68
N ARG A 70 5.17 -8.40 3.85
CA ARG A 70 4.34 -9.60 4.02
C ARG A 70 2.86 -9.21 4.03
N ASP A 71 2.40 -8.63 2.93
CA ASP A 71 1.12 -7.95 2.82
C ASP A 71 -0.02 -8.82 2.26
N GLY A 72 0.18 -10.14 2.23
CA GLY A 72 -0.84 -11.10 1.79
C GLY A 72 -1.12 -11.14 0.28
N HIS A 73 -0.51 -10.26 -0.52
CA HIS A 73 -0.61 -10.29 -1.98
C HIS A 73 0.40 -11.28 -2.58
N ASN A 74 -0.02 -11.96 -3.66
CA ASN A 74 0.89 -12.74 -4.49
C ASN A 74 1.58 -11.79 -5.47
N TRP A 75 2.88 -11.60 -5.30
CA TRP A 75 3.71 -10.79 -6.18
C TRP A 75 4.44 -11.68 -7.19
N ARG A 76 4.63 -11.17 -8.41
CA ARG A 76 5.40 -11.86 -9.46
C ARG A 76 6.77 -12.23 -8.93
N LYS A 77 7.14 -13.50 -9.11
CA LYS A 77 8.42 -14.02 -8.63
C LYS A 77 9.44 -14.12 -9.76
N LYS A 78 10.73 -14.20 -9.40
CA LYS A 78 11.80 -14.55 -10.32
C LYS A 78 11.63 -16.01 -10.76
N LYS A 79 12.43 -16.44 -11.74
CA LYS A 79 12.41 -17.83 -12.26
C LYS A 79 12.64 -18.88 -11.18
N ASP A 80 13.25 -18.50 -10.05
CA ASP A 80 13.46 -19.36 -8.89
C ASP A 80 12.16 -19.72 -8.12
N GLY A 81 11.03 -19.04 -8.42
CA GLY A 81 9.75 -19.23 -7.72
C GLY A 81 9.75 -18.79 -6.25
N LYS A 82 10.85 -18.21 -5.75
CA LYS A 82 11.05 -17.86 -4.34
C LYS A 82 11.12 -16.36 -4.15
N THR A 83 11.88 -15.67 -4.99
CA THR A 83 12.18 -14.25 -4.81
C THR A 83 11.18 -13.40 -5.55
N VAL A 84 10.60 -12.38 -4.92
CA VAL A 84 9.76 -11.40 -5.64
C VAL A 84 10.60 -10.66 -6.68
N LYS A 85 10.06 -10.49 -7.89
CA LYS A 85 10.66 -9.69 -8.96
C LYS A 85 10.38 -8.21 -8.68
N GLU A 86 11.25 -7.61 -7.87
CA GLU A 86 11.23 -6.18 -7.60
C GLU A 86 12.20 -5.43 -8.52
N ALA A 87 11.73 -4.36 -9.15
CA ALA A 87 12.60 -3.40 -9.85
C ALA A 87 12.96 -2.25 -8.91
N HIS A 88 14.20 -1.79 -8.94
CA HIS A 88 14.69 -0.71 -8.07
C HIS A 88 15.07 0.51 -8.90
N GLU A 89 14.53 1.66 -8.53
CA GLU A 89 14.79 2.94 -9.18
C GLU A 89 15.19 3.99 -8.14
N LYS A 90 15.89 5.03 -8.57
CA LYS A 90 16.07 6.27 -7.81
C LYS A 90 15.22 7.36 -8.43
N LEU A 91 14.42 8.06 -7.62
CA LEU A 91 13.54 9.13 -8.11
C LEU A 91 14.09 10.51 -7.75
N LYS A 92 13.91 11.45 -8.69
CA LYS A 92 14.36 12.83 -8.56
C LYS A 92 13.26 13.77 -8.09
N ALA A 93 13.61 14.70 -7.20
CA ALA A 93 12.81 15.89 -6.93
C ALA A 93 13.60 17.11 -7.43
N GLY A 94 13.07 17.77 -8.46
CA GLY A 94 13.87 18.70 -9.26
C GLY A 94 14.94 17.92 -10.05
N SER A 95 16.21 18.26 -9.85
CA SER A 95 17.35 17.67 -10.57
C SER A 95 18.15 16.63 -9.76
N ILE A 96 17.77 16.38 -8.51
CA ILE A 96 18.57 15.60 -7.55
C ILE A 96 17.83 14.30 -7.21
N ASP A 97 18.54 13.17 -7.20
CA ASP A 97 18.04 11.88 -6.71
C ASP A 97 17.80 11.96 -5.20
N VAL A 98 16.57 11.69 -4.76
CA VAL A 98 16.18 11.87 -3.34
C VAL A 98 15.50 10.65 -2.73
N LEU A 99 14.97 9.74 -3.55
CA LEU A 99 14.20 8.59 -3.09
C LEU A 99 14.72 7.29 -3.72
N HIS A 100 14.72 6.22 -2.94
CA HIS A 100 14.62 4.87 -3.49
C HIS A 100 13.15 4.56 -3.80
N CYS A 101 12.89 3.84 -4.90
CA CYS A 101 11.57 3.34 -5.27
C CYS A 101 11.66 1.88 -5.71
N TYR A 102 10.93 0.99 -5.03
CA TYR A 102 10.90 -0.43 -5.34
C TYR A 102 9.53 -0.80 -5.87
N TYR A 103 9.49 -1.42 -7.06
CA TYR A 103 8.27 -1.77 -7.78
C TYR A 103 8.02 -3.27 -7.74
N ALA A 104 6.84 -3.68 -7.28
CA ALA A 104 6.36 -5.05 -7.38
C ALA A 104 5.05 -5.10 -8.18
N HIS A 105 4.91 -6.13 -9.01
CA HIS A 105 3.72 -6.38 -9.82
C HIS A 105 2.98 -7.59 -9.28
N GLY A 106 1.65 -7.52 -9.22
CA GLY A 106 0.80 -8.62 -8.81
C GLY A 106 0.91 -9.80 -9.77
N GLU A 107 0.93 -11.00 -9.21
CA GLU A 107 0.81 -12.26 -9.95
C GLU A 107 -0.65 -12.43 -10.39
N ASP A 108 -1.58 -12.40 -9.43
CA ASP A 108 -3.00 -12.67 -9.65
C ASP A 108 -3.69 -11.59 -10.51
N LYS A 109 -3.24 -10.33 -10.38
CA LYS A 109 -3.77 -9.18 -11.09
C LYS A 109 -2.63 -8.39 -11.71
N GLU A 110 -2.49 -8.45 -13.03
CA GLU A 110 -1.42 -7.77 -13.76
C GLU A 110 -1.40 -6.25 -13.56
N GLY A 111 -2.58 -5.64 -13.46
CA GLY A 111 -2.72 -4.20 -13.20
C GLY A 111 -2.38 -3.80 -11.77
N PHE A 112 -2.34 -4.73 -10.81
CA PHE A 112 -2.12 -4.40 -9.41
C PHE A 112 -0.62 -4.30 -9.10
N GLN A 113 -0.23 -3.21 -8.46
CA GLN A 113 1.17 -2.87 -8.23
C GLN A 113 1.37 -2.29 -6.84
N ARG A 114 2.57 -2.49 -6.30
CA ARG A 114 3.07 -1.87 -5.07
C ARG A 114 4.32 -1.08 -5.38
N ARG A 115 4.39 0.15 -4.87
CA ARG A 115 5.62 0.96 -4.84
C ARG A 115 6.00 1.25 -3.40
N SER A 116 7.24 0.96 -3.04
CA SER A 116 7.81 1.29 -1.73
C SER A 116 8.85 2.40 -1.89
N TYR A 117 8.74 3.45 -1.08
CA TYR A 117 9.57 4.64 -1.16
C TYR A 117 10.25 4.94 0.17
N TRP A 118 11.52 5.36 0.13
CA TRP A 118 12.21 5.93 1.29
C TRP A 118 13.30 6.89 0.83
N MET A 119 13.69 7.81 1.70
CA MET A 119 14.75 8.79 1.42
C MET A 119 16.07 8.07 1.10
N LEU A 120 16.81 8.56 0.10
CA LEU A 120 18.11 8.01 -0.29
C LEU A 120 19.12 8.12 0.86
N GLU A 121 19.13 9.28 1.53
CA GLU A 121 20.10 9.62 2.56
C GLU A 121 19.43 10.32 3.75
N GLY A 122 20.13 10.35 4.88
CA GLY A 122 19.78 11.12 6.07
C GLY A 122 18.96 10.36 7.11
N ALA A 123 18.50 11.11 8.13
CA ALA A 123 17.83 10.52 9.29
C ALA A 123 16.54 9.77 8.93
N LEU A 124 15.88 10.09 7.83
CA LEU A 124 14.57 9.54 7.44
C LEU A 124 14.64 8.24 6.62
N MET A 125 15.83 7.69 6.35
CA MET A 125 15.99 6.45 5.57
C MET A 125 15.25 5.22 6.15
N HIS A 126 14.89 5.27 7.43
CA HIS A 126 14.18 4.19 8.11
C HIS A 126 12.67 4.23 7.91
N ILE A 127 12.11 5.39 7.52
CA ILE A 127 10.70 5.56 7.24
C ILE A 127 10.41 5.18 5.79
N VAL A 128 9.49 4.25 5.59
CA VAL A 128 9.09 3.73 4.29
C VAL A 128 7.62 4.04 4.05
N LEU A 129 7.32 4.70 2.93
CA LEU A 129 5.95 4.84 2.41
C LEU A 129 5.67 3.73 1.40
N VAL A 130 4.61 2.97 1.60
CA VAL A 130 4.15 1.94 0.66
C VAL A 130 2.82 2.37 0.06
N HIS A 131 2.74 2.33 -1.28
CA HIS A 131 1.58 2.74 -2.05
C HIS A 131 1.11 1.59 -2.94
N TYR A 132 -0.16 1.22 -2.83
CA TYR A 132 -0.80 0.18 -3.62
C TYR A 132 -1.73 0.80 -4.66
N ARG A 133 -1.61 0.41 -5.92
CA ARG A 133 -2.53 0.85 -6.96
C ARG A 133 -2.79 -0.21 -8.01
N GLU A 134 -4.03 -0.26 -8.44
CA GLU A 134 -4.43 -0.88 -9.68
C GLU A 134 -4.31 0.15 -10.80
N VAL A 135 -3.54 -0.20 -11.84
CA VAL A 135 -3.44 0.59 -13.06
C VAL A 135 -4.17 -0.15 -14.17
N LYS A 136 -5.05 0.55 -14.87
CA LYS A 136 -5.66 0.03 -16.09
C LYS A 136 -4.54 -0.15 -17.11
N GLY A 137 -4.37 -1.37 -17.62
CA GLY A 137 -3.21 -1.75 -18.42
C GLY A 137 -2.94 -0.78 -19.56
N SER A 138 -1.79 -0.10 -19.52
CA SER A 138 -1.10 0.20 -20.77
C SER A 138 -0.68 -1.14 -21.34
N LYS A 139 -1.00 -1.41 -22.60
CA LYS A 139 -0.72 -2.64 -23.35
C LYS A 139 0.79 -2.94 -23.48
N ALA A 140 1.57 -2.89 -22.41
CA ALA A 140 3.01 -3.21 -22.39
C ALA A 140 3.26 -4.73 -22.52
N SER A 141 2.24 -5.52 -22.89
CA SER A 141 2.38 -6.86 -23.45
C SER A 141 3.04 -6.88 -24.84
N PHE A 142 3.26 -5.73 -25.50
CA PHE A 142 3.91 -5.67 -26.82
C PHE A 142 5.39 -6.07 -26.84
N ILE A 143 6.11 -6.16 -25.71
CA ILE A 143 7.53 -6.55 -25.70
C ILE A 143 7.72 -8.08 -25.55
N GLN A 144 6.70 -8.82 -25.11
CA GLN A 144 6.82 -10.28 -24.94
C GLN A 144 6.47 -11.07 -26.21
N GLN A 145 5.66 -10.54 -27.12
CA GLN A 145 5.21 -11.26 -28.33
C GLN A 145 6.28 -11.48 -29.41
N LYS A 146 7.47 -10.87 -29.31
CA LYS A 146 8.56 -11.11 -30.29
C LYS A 146 9.51 -12.24 -29.89
N LYS A 147 9.35 -12.87 -28.71
CA LYS A 147 10.16 -14.04 -28.31
C LYS A 147 9.44 -15.39 -28.41
N ASP A 148 8.12 -15.39 -28.49
CA ASP A 148 7.35 -16.64 -28.58
C ASP A 148 7.03 -17.05 -30.02
N ALA A 149 7.26 -16.17 -31.01
CA ALA A 149 7.06 -16.46 -32.43
C ALA A 149 8.21 -17.25 -33.08
N GLU A 150 9.38 -17.37 -32.44
CA GLU A 150 10.54 -18.14 -32.96
C GLU A 150 10.68 -19.54 -32.33
N ALA A 151 9.83 -19.93 -31.39
CA ALA A 151 9.84 -21.28 -30.83
C ALA A 151 8.96 -22.28 -31.63
N VAL A 152 8.23 -21.81 -32.65
CA VAL A 152 7.42 -22.67 -33.52
C VAL A 152 8.26 -23.12 -34.72
N ARG A 153 9.24 -23.99 -34.47
CA ARG A 153 9.77 -24.94 -35.45
C ARG A 153 10.46 -26.08 -34.70
N ASN A 154 9.95 -27.28 -34.92
CA ASN A 154 10.49 -28.59 -34.54
C ASN A 154 9.96 -29.19 -33.22
N SER A 155 8.85 -29.92 -33.30
CA SER A 155 8.88 -31.39 -33.23
C SER A 155 7.45 -31.95 -33.33
N GLU A 156 7.28 -32.84 -34.30
CA GLU A 156 6.08 -33.68 -34.50
C GLU A 156 6.02 -34.84 -33.50
N PHE A 157 4.81 -35.39 -33.41
CA PHE A 157 4.45 -36.77 -33.07
C PHE A 157 4.19 -37.10 -31.59
N ASP A 158 2.91 -37.09 -31.20
CA ASP A 158 2.02 -38.28 -31.16
C ASP A 158 0.95 -38.18 -30.05
N SER A 159 -0.22 -38.77 -30.31
CA SER A 159 -1.47 -38.57 -29.55
C SER A 159 -1.69 -39.63 -28.42
N PRO A 160 -2.89 -39.80 -27.83
CA PRO A 160 -3.15 -39.52 -26.41
C PRO A 160 -3.60 -40.76 -25.61
N ALA A 161 -3.74 -40.68 -24.27
CA ALA A 161 -4.82 -41.34 -23.53
C ALA A 161 -4.80 -41.09 -22.01
N SER A 162 -6.02 -41.08 -21.45
CA SER A 162 -6.45 -41.47 -20.09
C SER A 162 -6.46 -40.38 -19.00
N SER A 163 -7.64 -39.90 -18.59
CA SER A 163 -8.50 -40.42 -17.48
C SER A 163 -8.19 -39.69 -16.16
N ASN A 164 -9.08 -39.30 -15.25
CA ASN A 164 -10.52 -39.40 -15.09
C ASN A 164 -10.99 -38.31 -14.09
N SER A 165 -12.30 -38.12 -14.08
CA SER A 165 -13.12 -37.18 -13.32
C SER A 165 -13.06 -37.24 -11.78
N SER A 166 -13.15 -36.04 -11.20
CA SER A 166 -14.00 -35.56 -10.11
C SER A 166 -14.91 -36.53 -9.34
N ALA A 167 -14.82 -36.51 -8.01
CA ALA A 167 -15.95 -36.72 -7.10
C ALA A 167 -15.67 -36.05 -5.74
N ASN A 168 -16.56 -35.14 -5.30
CA ASN A 168 -16.80 -34.82 -3.90
C ASN A 168 -18.19 -34.19 -3.77
N PRO A 169 -19.12 -34.77 -2.99
CA PRO A 169 -20.35 -34.10 -2.62
C PRO A 169 -20.28 -33.46 -1.23
N SER A 170 -20.95 -32.32 -1.19
CA SER A 170 -21.33 -31.42 -0.09
C SER A 170 -21.96 -32.04 1.15
N HIS A 171 -21.79 -31.37 2.31
CA HIS A 171 -22.86 -31.21 3.29
C HIS A 171 -22.71 -29.92 4.15
N VAL A 172 -23.85 -29.29 4.43
CA VAL A 172 -24.16 -28.12 5.29
C VAL A 172 -25.34 -28.54 6.21
N PRO A 173 -25.93 -27.71 7.11
CA PRO A 173 -25.45 -26.68 8.07
C PRO A 173 -26.10 -26.84 9.48
N SER A 174 -25.85 -25.92 10.43
CA SER A 174 -26.69 -25.75 11.64
C SER A 174 -26.69 -24.31 12.17
N GLN A 175 -27.88 -23.80 12.50
CA GLN A 175 -28.23 -22.46 12.99
C GLN A 175 -28.28 -22.38 14.53
N PHE A 176 -28.15 -21.17 15.12
CA PHE A 176 -28.94 -20.74 16.29
C PHE A 176 -28.81 -19.21 16.53
N SER A 177 -29.88 -18.60 17.06
CA SER A 177 -30.17 -17.16 17.18
C SER A 177 -30.05 -16.62 18.62
N GLY A 178 -29.97 -15.29 18.81
CA GLY A 178 -30.20 -14.63 20.11
C GLY A 178 -30.15 -13.09 20.08
N TYR A 179 -31.12 -12.44 20.75
CA TYR A 179 -31.57 -11.03 20.68
C TYR A 179 -31.00 -10.05 21.75
N GLY A 180 -31.16 -8.72 21.52
CA GLY A 180 -31.36 -7.64 22.55
C GLY A 180 -30.32 -6.48 22.53
N SER A 181 -30.60 -5.23 22.06
CA SER A 181 -31.20 -4.02 22.71
C SER A 181 -30.51 -3.56 24.03
N ARG A 182 -30.26 -2.28 24.42
CA ARG A 182 -30.74 -0.93 24.05
C ARG A 182 -29.94 0.19 24.81
N ASN A 183 -29.71 1.34 24.17
CA ASN A 183 -29.63 2.78 24.59
C ASN A 183 -28.83 3.36 25.81
N GLY A 184 -28.32 4.61 25.60
CA GLY A 184 -28.14 5.71 26.59
C GLY A 184 -26.80 6.48 26.43
N THR A 185 -26.70 7.65 25.75
CA THR A 185 -26.87 9.06 26.23
C THR A 185 -25.85 9.43 27.35
N GLN A 186 -25.03 10.49 27.36
CA GLN A 186 -25.18 11.91 27.01
C GLN A 186 -23.80 12.63 26.99
N GLN A 187 -23.82 13.91 26.60
CA GLN A 187 -22.74 14.86 26.31
C GLN A 187 -21.92 15.35 27.54
N SER A 188 -20.71 15.88 27.30
CA SER A 188 -20.27 17.18 27.85
C SER A 188 -19.05 17.74 27.09
N GLU A 189 -19.06 19.06 26.87
CA GLU A 189 -18.06 19.91 26.19
C GLU A 189 -16.93 20.34 27.13
N TYR A 190 -15.65 20.34 26.69
CA TYR A 190 -14.70 21.46 26.92
C TYR A 190 -13.41 21.37 26.09
N GLU A 191 -13.19 22.45 25.31
CA GLU A 191 -11.97 23.14 24.84
C GLU A 191 -10.95 22.52 23.85
N ASP A 192 -10.96 23.11 22.63
CA ASP A 192 -9.84 23.60 21.79
C ASP A 192 -8.49 22.84 21.76
N ALA A 193 -8.53 21.51 21.78
CA ALA A 193 -7.49 20.64 21.19
C ALA A 193 -7.99 19.96 19.90
N ASP A 194 -9.26 20.20 19.56
CA ASP A 194 -10.01 19.39 18.61
C ASP A 194 -9.63 19.71 17.16
N SER A 195 -9.13 20.91 16.82
CA SER A 195 -8.73 21.18 15.43
C SER A 195 -7.54 20.31 14.97
N LEU A 196 -6.50 20.18 15.80
CA LEU A 196 -5.36 19.32 15.48
C LEU A 196 -5.69 17.84 15.67
N TYR A 197 -6.53 17.48 16.64
CA TYR A 197 -6.97 16.10 16.85
C TYR A 197 -7.95 15.63 15.76
N LEU A 198 -8.84 16.50 15.28
CA LEU A 198 -9.79 16.26 14.20
C LEU A 198 -9.12 16.29 12.83
N LYS A 199 -8.11 17.13 12.63
CA LYS A 199 -7.25 17.10 11.43
C LYS A 199 -6.35 15.87 11.42
N ARG A 200 -5.80 15.49 12.57
CA ARG A 200 -5.12 14.20 12.77
C ARG A 200 -6.09 13.05 12.55
N SER A 201 -7.31 13.08 13.09
CA SER A 201 -8.29 11.99 12.93
C SER A 201 -8.82 11.88 11.50
N SER A 202 -8.90 12.99 10.76
CA SER A 202 -9.29 13.01 9.34
C SER A 202 -8.19 12.42 8.45
N ILE A 203 -6.93 12.80 8.66
CA ILE A 203 -5.78 12.21 7.96
C ILE A 203 -5.59 10.74 8.35
N HIS A 204 -5.76 10.41 9.63
CA HIS A 204 -5.73 9.03 10.13
C HIS A 204 -6.89 8.22 9.57
N GLN A 205 -8.09 8.79 9.38
CA GLN A 205 -9.20 8.11 8.71
C GLN A 205 -8.87 7.84 7.24
N ILE A 206 -8.20 8.74 6.51
CA ILE A 206 -7.88 8.49 5.09
C ILE A 206 -6.88 7.33 4.92
N ILE A 207 -5.97 7.15 5.88
CA ILE A 207 -4.99 6.04 5.87
C ILE A 207 -5.56 4.77 6.53
N ALA A 208 -6.34 4.88 7.61
CA ALA A 208 -6.85 3.75 8.39
C ALA A 208 -8.21 3.20 7.91
N ARG A 209 -9.05 3.97 7.20
CA ARG A 209 -10.35 3.48 6.64
C ARG A 209 -10.20 2.50 5.47
N GLN A 210 -8.99 2.01 5.20
CA GLN A 210 -8.67 1.11 4.09
C GLN A 210 -8.40 -0.33 4.54
N VAL A 211 -8.59 -0.62 5.83
CA VAL A 211 -8.68 -1.99 6.37
C VAL A 211 -10.16 -2.37 6.36
N PRO A 212 -10.61 -3.43 5.66
CA PRO A 212 -11.91 -4.00 5.93
C PRO A 212 -11.88 -4.49 7.38
N ASP A 213 -12.74 -3.90 8.19
CA ASP A 213 -12.92 -4.16 9.62
C ASP A 213 -12.88 -5.68 9.90
N THR A 214 -11.74 -6.19 10.34
CA THR A 214 -11.58 -7.60 10.75
C THR A 214 -10.91 -7.76 12.11
N THR A 215 -10.81 -6.67 12.88
CA THR A 215 -10.28 -6.75 14.25
C THR A 215 -11.15 -5.99 15.24
N LEU A 216 -12.42 -6.40 15.37
CA LEU A 216 -13.12 -6.30 16.65
C LEU A 216 -12.51 -7.32 17.61
N SER A 217 -11.34 -6.98 18.17
CA SER A 217 -10.78 -7.65 19.34
C SER A 217 -9.58 -6.84 19.80
N LEU A 218 -9.82 -5.93 20.74
CA LEU A 218 -8.99 -5.68 21.93
C LEU A 218 -9.61 -4.47 22.64
N ARG A 219 -10.59 -4.75 23.51
CA ARG A 219 -10.94 -3.81 24.57
C ARG A 219 -9.68 -3.58 25.40
N CYS A 220 -9.36 -2.31 25.60
CA CYS A 220 -8.49 -1.84 26.66
C CYS A 220 -8.90 -2.53 27.98
N SER A 221 -7.95 -3.20 28.61
CA SER A 221 -7.97 -3.48 30.05
C SER A 221 -6.57 -3.15 30.53
N GLY A 222 -6.45 -2.05 31.27
CA GLY A 222 -5.15 -1.59 31.73
C GLY A 222 -5.14 -0.20 32.37
N MET A 223 -5.94 0.01 33.41
CA MET A 223 -5.65 0.88 34.57
C MET A 223 -6.48 0.29 35.72
N GLY A 224 -6.00 0.01 36.92
CA GLY A 224 -4.74 0.32 37.58
C GLY A 224 -5.06 0.37 39.09
N LEU A 225 -4.26 -0.38 39.86
CA LEU A 225 -3.97 -0.31 41.30
C LEU A 225 -4.72 0.73 42.17
N GLY A 226 -5.24 0.23 43.29
CA GLY A 226 -5.75 0.98 44.45
C GLY A 226 -6.45 0.04 45.42
#